data_AF-A0A949IE23-F1
#
_entry.id   AF-A0A949IE23-F1
#
_cell.length_a   1.000
_cell.length_b   1.000
_cell.length_c   1.000
_cell.angle_alpha   90.00
_cell.angle_beta   90.00
_cell.angle_gamma   90.00
#
_symmetry.space_group_name_H-M   'P 1'
#
loop_
_entity.id
_entity.type
_entity.pdbx_description
1 polymer ?
#
loop_
_entity_poly.entity_id
_entity_poly.type
_entity_poly.pdbx_seq_one_letter_code
_entity_poly.pdbx_strand_id
1 'polypeptide(L)'
;CAAWWEREVWDLFGISFDGLEDHRRILSDYGFEGHPLRKDFPLTGYVEVHYDEDRKAVVYDKVKLTQEFRNFDFLSPWEGMTLLPGDEKVNRSRS
;
A
#
# COMPACT_ATOMS: atom_id res chain seq x y z
N CYS A 1 3.28 -25.49 4.30
CA CYS A 1 2.42 -24.56 5.07
C CYS A 1 2.85 -23.12 4.78
N ALA A 2 2.30 -22.51 3.73
CA ALA A 2 2.54 -21.10 3.37
C ALA A 2 1.26 -20.37 2.93
N ALA A 3 0.10 -21.04 2.97
CA ALA A 3 -1.13 -20.59 2.34
C ALA A 3 -1.63 -19.22 2.85
N TRP A 4 -1.39 -18.86 4.12
CA TRP A 4 -1.77 -17.54 4.64
C TRP A 4 -0.87 -16.41 4.14
N TRP A 5 0.44 -16.64 4.08
CA TRP A 5 1.40 -15.67 3.56
C TRP A 5 1.18 -15.42 2.06
N GLU A 6 0.93 -16.49 1.30
CA GLU A 6 0.60 -16.39 -0.13
C GLU A 6 -0.71 -15.62 -0.35
N ARG A 7 -1.71 -15.81 0.52
CA ARG A 7 -2.96 -15.04 0.50
C ARG A 7 -2.78 -13.59 0.92
N GLU A 8 -1.95 -13.31 1.91
CA GLU A 8 -1.62 -11.95 2.34
C GLU A 8 -0.95 -11.17 1.21
N VAL A 9 0.03 -11.80 0.55
CA VAL A 9 0.72 -11.18 -0.58
C VAL A 9 -0.22 -10.98 -1.78
N TRP A 10 -1.15 -11.92 -2.02
CA TRP A 10 -2.22 -11.72 -3.00
C TRP A 10 -3.12 -10.53 -2.66
N ASP A 11 -3.58 -10.42 -1.41
CA ASP A 11 -4.51 -9.35 -0.99
C ASP A 11 -3.84 -7.97 -0.98
N LEU A 12 -2.59 -7.88 -0.50
CA LEU A 12 -1.90 -6.61 -0.31
C LEU A 12 -1.08 -6.13 -1.50
N PHE A 13 -0.58 -7.04 -2.35
CA PHE A 13 0.26 -6.72 -3.51
C PHE A 13 -0.34 -7.19 -4.84
N GLY A 14 -1.26 -8.16 -4.84
CA GLY A 14 -1.88 -8.69 -6.05
C GLY A 14 -0.98 -9.63 -6.84
N ILE A 15 -0.06 -10.33 -6.18
CA ILE A 15 0.86 -11.30 -6.80
C ILE A 15 0.24 -12.70 -6.67
N SER A 16 -0.11 -13.32 -7.80
CA SER A 16 -0.67 -14.68 -7.84
C SER A 16 0.42 -15.73 -7.69
N PHE A 17 0.15 -16.76 -6.90
CA PHE A 17 1.02 -17.93 -6.77
C PHE A 17 0.38 -19.16 -7.43
N ASP A 18 1.19 -19.92 -8.16
CA ASP A 18 0.81 -21.21 -8.73
C ASP A 18 0.79 -22.28 -7.62
N GLY A 19 -0.34 -22.95 -7.44
CA GLY A 19 -0.52 -24.01 -6.43
C GLY A 19 -1.41 -23.63 -5.23
N LEU A 20 -1.84 -22.38 -5.14
CA LEU A 20 -2.88 -21.98 -4.19
C LEU A 20 -4.25 -22.28 -4.81
N GLU A 21 -5.02 -23.18 -4.18
CA GLU A 21 -6.36 -23.58 -4.66
C GLU A 21 -7.39 -22.45 -4.53
N ASP A 22 -7.11 -21.44 -3.69
CA ASP A 22 -8.06 -20.37 -3.43
C ASP A 22 -7.42 -19.04 -2.99
N HIS A 23 -7.59 -18.03 -3.83
CA HIS A 23 -7.11 -16.65 -3.68
C HIS A 23 -8.20 -15.74 -3.10
N ARG A 24 -8.70 -16.05 -1.90
CA ARG A 24 -9.58 -15.15 -1.14
C ARG A 24 -8.79 -14.02 -0.50
N ARG A 25 -9.38 -12.83 -0.41
CA ARG A 25 -8.91 -11.75 0.46
C ARG A 25 -9.05 -12.17 1.93
N ILE A 26 -8.11 -11.77 2.77
CA ILE A 26 -8.09 -12.12 4.21
C ILE A 26 -8.01 -10.91 5.12
N LEU A 27 -7.44 -9.79 4.66
CA LEU A 27 -7.23 -8.57 5.44
C LEU A 27 -8.10 -7.42 4.93
N SER A 28 -8.25 -7.30 3.61
CA SER A 28 -9.09 -6.25 3.01
C SER A 28 -10.57 -6.56 3.17
N ASP A 29 -11.39 -5.51 3.24
CA ASP A 29 -12.86 -5.62 3.30
C ASP A 29 -13.43 -6.28 2.02
N TYR A 30 -14.62 -6.86 2.12
CA TYR A 30 -15.27 -7.65 1.08
C TYR A 30 -15.49 -6.87 -0.23
N GLY A 31 -15.71 -5.56 -0.15
CA GLY A 31 -15.89 -4.66 -1.30
C GLY A 31 -14.65 -3.85 -1.68
N PHE A 32 -13.49 -4.14 -1.10
CA PHE A 32 -12.30 -3.35 -1.31
C PHE A 32 -11.69 -3.61 -2.70
N GLU A 33 -11.58 -2.56 -3.50
CA GLU A 33 -10.91 -2.59 -4.81
C GLU A 33 -9.47 -2.07 -4.70
N GLY A 34 -8.52 -2.87 -5.19
CA GLY A 34 -7.10 -2.55 -5.15
C GLY A 34 -6.29 -3.37 -4.13
N HIS A 35 -5.03 -2.93 -3.96
CA HIS A 35 -3.97 -3.58 -3.19
C HIS A 35 -3.22 -2.52 -2.37
N PRO A 36 -3.47 -2.41 -1.05
CA PRO A 36 -3.05 -1.24 -0.26
C PRO A 36 -1.54 -1.01 -0.16
N LEU A 37 -0.73 -2.07 -0.25
CA LEU A 37 0.73 -1.97 -0.09
C LEU A 37 1.47 -1.74 -1.41
N ARG A 38 0.76 -1.52 -2.51
CA ARG A 38 1.42 -1.07 -3.74
C ARG A 38 1.83 0.39 -3.62
N LYS A 39 3.01 0.72 -4.16
CA LYS A 39 3.61 2.05 -4.05
C LYS A 39 2.83 3.15 -4.77
N ASP A 40 1.93 2.79 -5.68
CA ASP A 40 1.02 3.69 -6.39
C ASP A 40 -0.28 3.97 -5.63
N PHE A 41 -0.61 3.18 -4.62
CA PHE A 41 -1.85 3.33 -3.86
C PHE A 41 -1.72 4.47 -2.82
N PRO A 42 -2.70 5.40 -2.73
CA PRO A 42 -2.66 6.47 -1.74
C PRO A 42 -2.86 5.91 -0.32
N LEU A 43 -2.10 6.43 0.65
CA LEU A 43 -2.16 5.97 2.05
C LEU A 43 -3.58 6.02 2.65
N THR A 44 -4.38 7.00 2.23
CA THR A 44 -5.74 7.23 2.72
C THR A 44 -6.78 6.33 2.06
N GLY A 45 -6.40 5.61 0.99
CA GLY A 45 -7.33 4.91 0.12
C GLY A 45 -8.23 5.86 -0.67
N TYR A 46 -9.16 5.27 -1.43
CA TYR A 46 -10.13 5.99 -2.27
C TYR A 46 -11.51 6.12 -1.61
N VAL A 47 -11.81 5.23 -0.67
CA VAL A 47 -13.15 5.07 -0.08
C VAL A 47 -13.07 5.19 1.44
N GLU A 48 -13.99 5.96 2.00
CA GLU A 48 -14.22 6.11 3.43
C GLU A 48 -15.61 5.56 3.79
N VAL A 49 -15.72 4.99 4.98
CA VAL A 49 -16.96 4.38 5.47
C VAL A 49 -17.55 5.26 6.56
N HIS A 50 -18.82 5.65 6.40
CA HIS A 50 -19.56 6.36 7.43
C HIS A 50 -20.99 5.79 7.55
N TYR A 51 -21.64 6.08 8.67
CA TYR A 51 -23.02 5.67 8.89
C TYR A 51 -23.98 6.77 8.40
N ASP A 52 -24.96 6.38 7.60
CA ASP A 52 -26.02 7.25 7.11
C ASP A 52 -27.29 6.98 7.93
N GLU A 53 -27.80 8.00 8.63
CA GLU A 53 -28.98 7.90 9.48
C GLU A 53 -30.28 7.72 8.69
N ASP A 54 -30.39 8.32 7.50
CA ASP A 54 -31.58 8.22 6.64
C ASP A 54 -31.76 6.80 6.10
N ARG A 55 -30.63 6.17 5.75
CA ARG A 55 -30.58 4.80 5.22
C ARG A 55 -30.46 3.74 6.32
N LYS A 56 -30.12 4.16 7.55
CA LYS A 56 -29.77 3.29 8.69
C LYS A 56 -28.75 2.21 8.32
N ALA A 57 -27.78 2.57 7.51
CA ALA A 57 -26.83 1.64 6.91
C ALA A 57 -25.42 2.25 6.85
N VAL A 58 -24.43 1.37 6.72
CA VAL A 58 -23.04 1.73 6.52
C VAL A 58 -22.82 2.00 5.03
N VAL A 59 -22.38 3.22 4.69
CA VAL A 59 -22.21 3.69 3.31
C VAL A 59 -20.73 3.93 3.02
N TYR A 60 -20.33 3.50 1.82
CA TYR A 60 -19.00 3.70 1.25
C TYR A 60 -19.03 4.94 0.35
N ASP A 61 -18.24 5.96 0.66
CA ASP A 61 -18.17 7.19 -0.11
C ASP A 61 -16.73 7.58 -0.44
N LYS A 62 -16.54 8.48 -1.42
CA LYS A 62 -15.19 8.99 -1.74
C LYS A 62 -14.59 9.73 -0.55
N VAL A 63 -13.34 9.40 -0.23
CA VAL A 63 -12.57 10.03 0.86
C VAL A 63 -12.59 11.55 0.72
N LYS A 64 -12.97 12.24 1.80
CA LYS A 64 -12.91 13.71 1.92
C LYS A 64 -12.18 14.08 3.20
N LEU A 65 -10.86 14.17 3.12
CA LEU A 65 -10.05 14.57 4.26
C LEU A 65 -10.23 16.07 4.51
N THR A 66 -10.54 16.44 5.75
CA THR A 66 -10.56 17.85 6.18
C THR A 66 -9.15 18.45 6.19
N GLN A 67 -8.14 17.62 6.42
CA GLN A 67 -6.73 17.96 6.32
C GLN A 67 -5.98 16.84 5.60
N GLU A 68 -5.20 17.19 4.58
CA GLU A 68 -4.36 16.23 3.87
C GLU A 68 -3.21 15.70 4.74
N PHE A 69 -2.67 14.54 4.35
CA PHE A 69 -1.49 13.95 4.98
C PHE A 69 -0.28 14.88 4.79
N ARG A 70 0.36 15.27 5.89
CA ARG A 70 1.56 16.11 5.84
C ARG A 70 2.77 15.24 5.52
N ASN A 71 3.25 15.35 4.29
CA ASN A 71 4.51 14.74 3.89
C ASN A 71 5.67 15.64 4.38
N PHE A 72 6.42 15.13 5.35
CA PHE A 72 7.63 15.79 5.82
C PHE A 72 8.83 15.14 5.13
N ASP A 73 9.66 15.96 4.50
CA ASP A 73 10.94 15.51 3.99
C ASP A 73 11.95 15.49 5.14
N PHE A 74 12.32 14.28 5.58
CA PHE A 74 13.32 14.07 6.61
C PHE A 74 14.73 13.89 6.04
N LEU A 75 14.89 13.93 4.71
CA LEU A 75 16.20 13.83 4.09
C LEU A 75 16.97 15.12 4.34
N SER A 76 17.95 15.03 5.24
CA SER A 76 18.91 16.10 5.45
C SER A 76 19.66 16.37 4.13
N PRO A 77 19.79 17.64 3.70
CA PRO A 77 20.64 18.01 2.58
C PRO A 77 22.13 17.69 2.83
N TRP A 78 22.51 17.54 4.10
CA TRP A 78 23.81 17.04 4.51
C TRP A 78 23.78 15.53 4.45
N GLU A 79 24.54 15.00 3.49
CA GLU A 79 24.78 13.59 3.17
C GLU A 79 25.05 12.72 4.41
N GLY A 80 23.97 12.24 5.05
CA GLY A 80 24.04 11.24 6.10
C GLY A 80 24.30 9.87 5.47
N MET A 81 25.51 9.35 5.66
CA MET A 81 26.00 8.04 5.17
C MET A 81 25.81 7.83 3.66
N THR A 82 26.72 8.42 2.90
CA THR A 82 26.78 8.45 1.42
C THR A 82 27.11 7.16 0.71
N LEU A 83 27.54 6.15 1.44
CA LEU A 83 27.99 4.89 0.86
C LEU A 83 27.24 3.77 1.54
N LEU A 84 26.15 3.35 0.89
CA LEU A 84 25.60 2.03 1.12
C LEU A 84 26.52 1.02 0.40
N PRO A 85 26.86 -0.12 1.03
CA PRO A 85 27.59 -1.19 0.35
C PRO A 85 26.82 -1.63 -0.92
N GLY A 86 27.24 -1.16 -2.09
CA GLY A 86 26.55 -1.40 -3.37
C GLY A 86 26.59 -0.24 -4.38
N ASP A 87 26.77 1.01 -3.93
CA ASP A 87 26.74 2.20 -4.80
C ASP A 87 28.02 2.43 -5.63
N GLU A 88 29.03 1.57 -5.48
CA GLU A 88 30.33 1.63 -6.19
C GLU A 88 30.22 1.53 -7.73
N LYS A 89 29.07 1.11 -8.26
CA LYS A 89 28.86 0.93 -9.71
C LYS A 89 28.31 2.16 -10.41
N VAL A 90 27.72 3.10 -9.67
CA VAL A 90 27.13 4.34 -10.24
C VAL A 90 28.23 5.32 -10.67
N ASN A 91 29.36 5.36 -9.96
CA ASN A 91 30.49 6.23 -10.31
C ASN A 91 31.36 5.70 -11.46
N ARG A 92 31.24 4.42 -11.82
CA ARG A 92 32.10 3.77 -12.83
C ARG A 92 31.62 4.00 -14.28
N SER A 93 30.35 4.34 -14.47
CA SER A 93 29.76 4.60 -15.79
C SER A 93 29.89 6.06 -16.25
N ARG A 94 30.46 6.95 -15.41
CA ARG A 94 30.63 8.38 -15.68
C ARG A 94 32.08 8.78 -16.03
N SER A 95 33.00 7.84 -16.18
CA SER A 95 34.38 8.07 -16.66
C SER A 95 34.56 7.65 -18.12
#